data_AF-A0A395ITX1-F1
#
_entry.id   AF-A0A395ITX1-F1
#
_cell.length_a   1.000
_cell.length_b   1.000
_cell.length_c   1.000
_cell.angle_alpha   90.00
_cell.angle_beta   90.00
_cell.angle_gamma   90.00
#
_symmetry.space_group_name_H-M   'P 1'
#
loop_
_entity.id
_entity.type
_entity.pdbx_description
1 polymer ?
#
loop_
_entity_poly.entity_id
_entity_poly.type
_entity_poly.pdbx_seq_one_letter_code
_entity_poly.pdbx_strand_id
1 'polypeptide(L)'
;MPLHRSSSLRISVHCPDYNNSEHPTFQQLLRNQDAAVDLIAEKAASLPWTGPLKGGFVMNENGYSRPYVNATIFAKADTFRKAGIAFEVHGDILTKYVTMGGDRSKLGCPVTDELWTPGRTFHFNNFASGAIYCHSKIGTCVLNGEIPKKKG
;
A
#
# COMPACT_ATOMS: atom_id res chain seq x y z
N MET A 1 17.92 50.80 -0.50
CA MET A 1 17.23 49.54 -0.85
C MET A 1 17.46 48.54 0.27
N PRO A 2 16.47 48.17 1.09
CA PRO A 2 16.64 47.14 2.09
C PRO A 2 16.21 45.77 1.56
N LEU A 3 17.08 44.78 1.76
CA LEU A 3 16.87 43.37 1.49
C LEU A 3 15.94 42.80 2.57
N HIS A 4 14.69 42.47 2.22
CA HIS A 4 13.75 41.85 3.17
C HIS A 4 14.17 40.40 3.43
N ARG A 5 14.57 40.10 4.67
CA ARG A 5 14.71 38.72 5.18
C ARG A 5 13.34 38.05 5.17
N SER A 6 13.25 36.88 4.53
CA SER A 6 12.11 35.99 4.66
C SER A 6 12.20 35.26 6.00
N SER A 7 11.30 35.59 6.92
CA SER A 7 11.17 34.96 8.22
C SER A 7 10.45 33.61 8.08
N SER A 8 11.17 32.52 8.31
CA SER A 8 10.59 31.19 8.36
C SER A 8 9.72 31.06 9.63
N LEU A 9 8.41 30.84 9.44
CA LEU A 9 7.45 30.68 10.53
C LEU A 9 7.70 29.33 11.22
N ARG A 10 8.40 29.32 12.35
CA ARG A 10 8.48 28.13 13.22
C ARG A 10 7.27 28.12 14.15
N ILE A 11 6.31 27.25 13.85
CA ILE A 11 5.27 26.88 14.81
C ILE A 11 5.93 25.91 15.81
N SER A 12 6.48 26.45 16.89
CA SER A 12 6.99 25.65 18.01
C SER A 12 5.83 25.22 18.88
N VAL A 13 5.33 23.99 18.69
CA VAL A 13 4.48 23.34 19.68
C VAL A 13 5.42 22.77 20.76
N HIS A 14 5.59 23.49 21.85
CA HIS A 14 6.41 23.04 22.97
C HIS A 14 5.56 22.12 23.87
N CYS A 15 5.63 20.81 23.62
CA CYS A 15 5.23 19.79 24.59
C CYS A 15 6.48 19.39 25.40
N PRO A 16 6.52 19.62 26.73
CA PRO A 16 7.74 19.50 27.52
C PRO A 16 8.25 18.06 27.77
N ASP A 17 7.56 17.03 27.29
CA ASP A 17 7.97 15.61 27.47
C ASP A 17 8.23 14.86 26.15
N TYR A 18 8.28 15.55 25.00
CA TYR A 18 8.44 14.89 23.70
C TYR A 18 9.91 14.61 23.38
N ASN A 19 10.36 13.38 23.64
CA ASN A 19 11.68 12.91 23.25
C ASN A 19 11.74 12.75 21.71
N ASN A 20 12.36 13.72 21.03
CA ASN A 20 12.47 13.78 19.56
C ASN A 20 13.25 12.62 18.91
N SER A 21 13.79 11.67 19.67
CA SER A 21 14.59 10.56 19.13
C SER A 21 13.77 9.35 18.65
N GLU A 22 12.47 9.26 18.95
CA GLU A 22 11.64 8.11 18.57
C GLU A 22 10.71 8.35 17.37
N HIS A 23 10.70 9.57 16.82
CA HIS A 23 9.85 9.92 15.69
C HIS A 23 10.66 10.49 14.51
N PRO A 24 10.31 10.13 13.26
CA PRO A 24 11.04 10.62 12.09
C PRO A 24 10.84 12.13 11.92
N THR A 25 11.88 12.83 11.49
CA THR A 25 11.78 14.27 11.17
C THR A 25 10.89 14.48 9.94
N PHE A 26 10.36 15.70 9.76
CA PHE A 26 9.58 16.05 8.58
C PHE A 26 10.33 15.78 7.27
N GLN A 27 11.62 16.12 7.22
CA GLN A 27 12.46 15.83 6.06
C GLN A 27 12.63 14.32 5.83
N GLN A 28 12.69 13.51 6.90
CA GLN A 28 12.73 12.06 6.77
C GLN A 28 11.39 11.50 6.27
N LEU A 29 10.27 12.05 6.73
CA LEU A 29 8.94 11.68 6.26
C LEU A 29 8.78 11.94 4.76
N LEU A 30 9.21 13.12 4.29
CA LEU A 30 9.20 13.43 2.85
C LEU A 30 10.05 12.44 2.04
N ARG A 31 11.27 12.14 2.51
CA ARG A 31 12.13 11.13 1.85
C ARG A 31 11.51 9.75 1.82
N ASN A 32 10.85 9.33 2.89
CA ASN A 32 10.17 8.04 2.96
C ASN A 32 8.96 7.99 2.01
N GLN A 33 8.24 9.11 1.86
CA GLN A 33 7.14 9.24 0.91
C GLN A 33 7.65 9.16 -0.53
N ASP A 34 8.71 9.90 -0.87
CA ASP A 34 9.31 9.87 -2.22
C ASP A 34 9.80 8.45 -2.57
N ALA A 35 10.50 7.79 -1.64
CA ALA A 35 10.93 6.41 -1.82
C ALA A 35 9.76 5.43 -2.02
N ALA A 36 8.60 5.67 -1.38
CA ALA A 36 7.41 4.85 -1.59
C ALA A 36 6.76 5.09 -2.97
N VAL A 37 6.80 6.33 -3.47
CA VAL A 37 6.38 6.66 -4.84
C VAL A 37 7.24 5.90 -5.84
N ASP A 38 8.56 5.94 -5.67
CA ASP A 38 9.52 5.26 -6.54
C ASP A 38 9.33 3.73 -6.48
N LEU A 39 9.18 3.16 -5.29
CA LEU A 39 8.95 1.73 -5.09
C LEU A 39 7.68 1.25 -5.82
N ILE A 40 6.59 2.00 -5.71
CA ILE A 40 5.33 1.67 -6.41
C ILE A 40 5.49 1.81 -7.92
N ALA A 41 6.18 2.85 -8.38
CA ALA A 41 6.44 3.08 -9.80
C ALA A 41 7.33 1.99 -10.41
N GLU A 42 8.37 1.55 -9.69
CA GLU A 42 9.24 0.44 -10.09
C GLU A 42 8.45 -0.86 -10.20
N LYS A 43 7.60 -1.16 -9.20
CA LYS A 43 6.71 -2.32 -9.25
C LYS A 43 5.78 -2.25 -10.47
N ALA A 44 5.17 -1.10 -10.74
CA ALA A 44 4.32 -0.91 -11.91
C ALA A 44 5.09 -1.12 -13.22
N ALA A 45 6.32 -0.61 -13.32
CA ALA A 45 7.16 -0.76 -14.49
C ALA A 45 7.50 -2.24 -14.75
N SER A 46 7.62 -3.06 -13.70
CA SER A 46 7.79 -4.51 -13.83
C SER A 46 6.52 -5.26 -14.28
N LEU A 47 5.36 -4.58 -14.28
CA LEU A 47 4.05 -5.11 -14.64
C LEU A 47 3.38 -4.25 -15.74
N PRO A 48 3.86 -4.29 -17.00
CA PRO A 48 3.37 -3.40 -18.06
C PRO A 48 1.85 -3.49 -18.33
N TRP A 49 1.24 -4.63 -17.99
CA TRP A 49 -0.20 -4.86 -18.14
C TRP A 49 -1.06 -4.03 -17.18
N THR A 50 -0.49 -3.45 -16.12
CA THR A 50 -1.24 -2.59 -15.16
C THR A 50 -1.84 -1.35 -15.83
N GLY A 51 -1.27 -0.93 -16.97
CA GLY A 51 -1.75 0.20 -17.76
C GLY A 51 -1.36 1.55 -17.15
N PRO A 52 -1.91 2.66 -17.66
CA PRO A 52 -1.60 3.98 -17.14
C PRO A 52 -2.19 4.20 -15.74
N LEU A 53 -1.78 5.29 -15.10
CA LEU A 53 -2.36 5.74 -13.84
C LEU A 53 -3.86 6.02 -14.00
N LYS A 54 -4.65 5.49 -13.06
CA LYS A 54 -6.09 5.76 -12.95
C LYS A 54 -6.40 6.89 -11.95
N GLY A 55 -5.50 7.13 -11.00
CA GLY A 55 -5.69 8.14 -9.97
C GLY A 55 -4.40 8.55 -9.26
N GLY A 56 -4.58 9.45 -8.29
CA GLY A 56 -3.49 10.01 -7.50
C GLY A 56 -2.83 9.01 -6.55
N PHE A 57 -1.65 9.38 -6.05
CA PHE A 57 -0.98 8.67 -4.96
C PHE A 57 -1.79 8.81 -3.67
N VAL A 58 -2.05 7.69 -3.00
CA VAL A 58 -2.82 7.63 -1.76
C VAL A 58 -1.89 7.26 -0.62
N MET A 59 -2.00 7.98 0.49
CA MET A 59 -1.28 7.72 1.74
C MET A 59 -2.29 7.66 2.89
N ASN A 60 -2.18 6.64 3.74
CA ASN A 60 -2.97 6.50 4.97
C ASN A 60 -2.11 5.82 6.06
N GLU A 61 -2.67 5.53 7.24
CA GLU A 61 -1.94 4.89 8.34
C GLU A 61 -1.30 3.53 8.01
N ASN A 62 -1.85 2.77 7.06
CA ASN A 62 -1.37 1.43 6.70
C ASN A 62 -0.26 1.46 5.64
N GLY A 63 -0.14 2.55 4.90
CA GLY A 63 0.94 2.79 3.96
C GLY A 63 0.53 3.62 2.77
N TYR A 64 0.96 3.17 1.60
CA TYR A 64 0.84 3.90 0.35
C TYR A 64 0.16 3.04 -0.70
N SER A 65 -0.58 3.66 -1.61
CA SER A 65 -1.08 2.97 -2.79
C SER A 65 -1.20 3.89 -4.00
N ARG A 66 -1.21 3.29 -5.17
CA ARG A 66 -1.44 3.99 -6.43
C ARG A 66 -2.32 3.16 -7.36
N PRO A 67 -3.49 3.69 -7.77
CA PRO A 67 -4.37 3.00 -8.70
C PRO A 67 -3.91 3.21 -10.14
N TYR A 68 -3.80 2.11 -10.86
CA TYR A 68 -3.62 2.00 -12.31
C TYR A 68 -4.93 1.52 -12.94
N VAL A 69 -5.02 1.54 -14.27
CA VAL A 69 -6.24 1.14 -14.98
C VAL A 69 -6.63 -0.30 -14.65
N ASN A 70 -5.66 -1.22 -14.63
CA ASN A 70 -5.91 -2.65 -14.45
C ASN A 70 -5.52 -3.21 -13.08
N ALA A 71 -4.88 -2.41 -12.21
CA ALA A 71 -4.44 -2.86 -10.88
C ALA A 71 -4.36 -1.69 -9.89
N THR A 72 -4.24 -1.99 -8.60
CA THR A 72 -3.74 -1.03 -7.62
C THR A 72 -2.52 -1.63 -6.94
N ILE A 73 -1.45 -0.86 -6.86
CA ILE A 73 -0.21 -1.29 -6.20
C ILE A 73 -0.16 -0.66 -4.82
N PHE A 74 0.06 -1.48 -3.81
CA PHE A 74 0.10 -1.09 -2.40
C PHE A 74 1.49 -1.34 -1.84
N ALA A 75 1.99 -0.43 -1.03
CA ALA A 75 3.21 -0.59 -0.27
C ALA A 75 2.91 -0.34 1.22
N LYS A 76 3.01 -1.39 2.03
CA LYS A 76 2.82 -1.28 3.48
C LYS A 76 3.96 -0.45 4.07
N ALA A 77 3.61 0.50 4.93
CA ALA A 77 4.59 1.29 5.66
C ALA A 77 4.71 0.80 7.11
N ASP A 78 5.91 0.95 7.68
CA ASP A 78 6.11 0.80 9.12
C ASP A 78 5.68 2.06 9.90
N THR A 79 5.88 2.04 11.21
CA THR A 79 5.57 3.17 12.10
C THR A 79 6.35 4.45 11.76
N PHE A 80 7.47 4.34 11.04
CA PHE A 80 8.30 5.46 10.56
C PHE A 80 7.93 5.90 9.15
N ARG A 81 6.81 5.41 8.59
CA ARG A 81 6.36 5.67 7.22
C ARG A 81 7.29 5.12 6.15
N LYS A 82 8.21 4.23 6.49
CA LYS A 82 9.12 3.61 5.53
C LYS A 82 8.42 2.41 4.89
N ALA A 83 8.36 2.39 3.56
CA ALA A 83 7.87 1.26 2.78
C ALA A 83 9.02 0.31 2.42
N GLY A 84 8.76 -0.99 2.44
CA GLY A 84 9.75 -2.02 2.11
C GLY A 84 9.47 -2.75 0.80
N ILE A 85 8.25 -3.29 0.66
CA ILE A 85 7.85 -4.09 -0.50
C ILE A 85 6.49 -3.59 -0.98
N ALA A 86 6.29 -3.60 -2.30
CA ALA A 86 5.03 -3.31 -2.94
C ALA A 86 4.42 -4.57 -3.58
N PHE A 87 3.11 -4.71 -3.40
CA PHE A 87 2.30 -5.79 -3.96
C PHE A 87 1.15 -5.22 -4.78
N GLU A 88 0.87 -5.84 -5.91
CA GLU A 88 -0.33 -5.50 -6.67
C GLU A 88 -1.56 -6.23 -6.12
N VAL A 89 -2.74 -5.66 -6.39
CA VAL A 89 -4.02 -6.36 -6.41
C VAL A 89 -4.75 -5.95 -7.68
N HIS A 90 -5.36 -6.89 -8.41
CA HIS A 90 -6.08 -6.62 -9.65
C HIS A 90 -7.38 -7.42 -9.81
N GLY A 91 -8.07 -7.20 -10.93
CA GLY A 91 -9.24 -7.99 -11.34
C GLY A 91 -10.39 -8.05 -10.32
N ASP A 92 -10.99 -9.23 -10.21
CA ASP A 92 -12.13 -9.48 -9.33
C ASP A 92 -11.74 -9.37 -7.84
N ILE A 93 -10.50 -9.74 -7.50
CA ILE A 93 -9.95 -9.58 -6.15
C ILE A 93 -9.91 -8.10 -5.77
N LEU A 94 -9.36 -7.24 -6.63
CA LEU A 94 -9.29 -5.80 -6.39
C LEU A 94 -10.69 -5.21 -6.22
N THR A 95 -11.63 -5.63 -7.09
CA THR A 95 -13.02 -5.19 -7.01
C THR A 95 -13.61 -5.55 -5.64
N LYS A 96 -13.49 -6.81 -5.22
CA LYS A 96 -13.96 -7.25 -3.89
C LYS A 96 -13.25 -6.49 -2.76
N TYR A 97 -11.94 -6.39 -2.81
CA TYR A 97 -11.12 -5.76 -1.78
C TYR A 97 -11.47 -4.28 -1.59
N VAL A 98 -11.65 -3.52 -2.68
CA VAL A 98 -12.06 -2.12 -2.61
C VAL A 98 -13.46 -1.96 -2.02
N THR A 99 -14.42 -2.84 -2.37
CA THR A 99 -15.77 -2.80 -1.74
C THR A 99 -15.74 -3.04 -0.23
N MET A 100 -14.71 -3.71 0.27
CA MET A 100 -14.50 -3.95 1.71
C MET A 100 -13.80 -2.78 2.42
N GLY A 101 -13.37 -1.75 1.69
CA GLY A 101 -12.59 -0.63 2.23
C GLY A 101 -11.09 -0.72 1.95
N GLY A 102 -10.65 -1.66 1.11
CA GLY A 102 -9.25 -1.80 0.71
C GLY A 102 -8.31 -2.06 1.88
N ASP A 103 -7.20 -1.35 1.92
CA ASP A 103 -6.17 -1.47 2.96
C ASP A 103 -6.63 -0.97 4.33
N ARG A 104 -7.71 -0.20 4.40
CA ARG A 104 -8.39 0.18 5.66
C ARG A 104 -9.39 -0.86 6.14
N SER A 105 -9.66 -1.91 5.35
CA SER A 105 -10.53 -3.00 5.77
C SER A 105 -9.86 -3.87 6.84
N LYS A 106 -10.64 -4.78 7.44
CA LYS A 106 -10.13 -5.78 8.39
C LYS A 106 -9.06 -6.71 7.81
N LEU A 107 -8.91 -6.77 6.48
CA LEU A 107 -7.85 -7.56 5.84
C LEU A 107 -6.47 -6.89 5.95
N GLY A 108 -6.42 -5.55 6.03
CA GLY A 108 -5.18 -4.78 5.94
C GLY A 108 -4.52 -4.87 4.55
N CYS A 109 -3.28 -4.38 4.45
CA CYS A 109 -2.52 -4.37 3.20
C CYS A 109 -2.30 -5.77 2.61
N PRO A 110 -2.17 -5.89 1.26
CA PRO A 110 -1.70 -7.12 0.64
C PRO A 110 -0.27 -7.46 1.10
N VAL A 111 0.02 -8.75 1.14
CA VAL A 111 1.34 -9.31 1.48
C VAL A 111 1.89 -10.23 0.38
N THR A 112 1.14 -10.42 -0.69
CA THR A 112 1.56 -11.07 -1.93
C THR A 112 0.98 -10.32 -3.12
N ASP A 113 1.64 -10.43 -4.27
CA ASP A 113 0.97 -10.26 -5.56
C ASP A 113 -0.13 -11.32 -5.74
N GLU A 114 -0.92 -11.20 -6.79
CA GLU A 114 -1.92 -12.19 -7.16
C GLU A 114 -1.22 -13.47 -7.65
N LEU A 115 -1.58 -14.57 -7.02
CA LEU A 115 -1.02 -15.89 -7.28
C LEU A 115 -2.09 -16.82 -7.82
N TRP A 116 -1.67 -17.79 -8.62
CA TRP A 116 -2.54 -18.85 -9.11
C TRP A 116 -2.37 -20.12 -8.27
N THR A 117 -3.47 -20.81 -7.98
CA THR A 117 -3.39 -22.15 -7.41
C THR A 117 -2.82 -23.13 -8.43
N PRO A 118 -2.23 -24.26 -7.99
CA PRO A 118 -1.94 -25.38 -8.89
C PRO A 118 -3.20 -25.74 -9.69
N GLY A 119 -3.06 -25.91 -11.01
CA GLY A 119 -4.18 -26.13 -11.93
C GLY A 119 -4.87 -24.88 -12.46
N ARG A 120 -4.49 -23.67 -12.00
CA ARG A 120 -4.99 -22.36 -12.48
C ARG A 120 -6.52 -22.20 -12.43
N THR A 121 -7.17 -22.85 -11.46
CA THR A 121 -8.63 -22.74 -11.25
C THR A 121 -8.99 -21.49 -10.44
N PHE A 122 -8.16 -21.14 -9.46
CA PHE A 122 -8.32 -19.96 -8.62
C PHE A 122 -7.10 -19.05 -8.73
N HIS A 123 -7.37 -17.76 -8.60
CA HIS A 123 -6.37 -16.74 -8.31
C HIS A 123 -6.64 -16.15 -6.92
N PHE A 124 -5.59 -15.68 -6.24
CA PHE A 124 -5.70 -15.18 -4.88
C PHE A 124 -4.61 -14.16 -4.51
N ASN A 125 -4.94 -13.25 -3.60
CA ASN A 125 -3.97 -12.47 -2.84
C ASN A 125 -4.08 -12.83 -1.35
N ASN A 126 -2.94 -12.89 -0.68
CA ASN A 126 -2.88 -12.84 0.78
C ASN A 126 -2.81 -11.39 1.25
N PHE A 127 -3.48 -11.11 2.35
CA PHE A 127 -3.49 -9.83 3.06
C PHE A 127 -3.00 -10.02 4.49
N ALA A 128 -2.70 -8.93 5.19
CA ALA A 128 -2.18 -8.99 6.56
C ALA A 128 -3.05 -9.82 7.53
N SER A 129 -4.35 -9.93 7.30
CA SER A 129 -5.29 -10.65 8.17
C SER A 129 -6.27 -11.55 7.42
N GLY A 130 -5.87 -12.12 6.28
CA GLY A 130 -6.68 -13.09 5.55
C GLY A 130 -6.27 -13.25 4.10
N ALA A 131 -7.15 -13.83 3.29
CA ALA A 131 -6.95 -13.98 1.85
C ALA A 131 -8.29 -13.82 1.11
N ILE A 132 -8.21 -13.37 -0.14
CA ILE A 132 -9.34 -13.42 -1.07
C ILE A 132 -8.98 -14.38 -2.18
N TYR A 133 -9.84 -15.37 -2.41
CA TYR A 133 -9.73 -16.34 -3.49
C TYR A 133 -10.85 -16.08 -4.49
N CYS A 134 -10.54 -16.01 -5.78
CA CYS A 134 -11.52 -15.84 -6.83
C CYS A 134 -11.42 -16.98 -7.84
N HIS A 135 -12.58 -17.50 -8.25
CA HIS A 135 -12.65 -18.59 -9.23
C HIS A 135 -12.67 -18.01 -10.65
N SER A 136 -11.62 -18.27 -11.43
CA SER A 136 -11.36 -17.56 -12.69
C SER A 136 -12.44 -17.76 -13.77
N LYS A 137 -13.17 -18.88 -13.73
CA LYS A 137 -14.24 -19.16 -14.70
C LYS A 137 -15.60 -18.51 -14.39
N ILE A 138 -15.90 -18.28 -13.10
CA ILE A 138 -17.25 -17.86 -12.67
C ILE A 138 -17.26 -16.50 -11.96
N GLY A 139 -16.09 -15.90 -11.70
CA GLY A 139 -15.97 -14.57 -11.09
C GLY A 139 -16.37 -14.50 -9.61
N THR A 140 -16.63 -15.65 -8.97
CA THR A 140 -17.02 -15.69 -7.57
C THR A 140 -15.80 -15.59 -6.67
N CYS A 141 -15.82 -14.62 -5.76
CA CYS A 141 -14.77 -14.39 -4.79
C CYS A 141 -15.21 -14.74 -3.36
N VAL A 142 -14.35 -15.44 -2.63
CA VAL A 142 -14.53 -15.83 -1.23
C VAL A 142 -13.44 -15.20 -0.38
N LEU A 143 -13.86 -14.65 0.76
CA LEU A 143 -12.98 -14.16 1.80
C LEU A 143 -12.70 -15.29 2.79
N ASN A 144 -11.43 -15.60 3.03
CA ASN A 144 -11.04 -16.48 4.13
C ASN A 144 -10.28 -15.70 5.21
N GLY A 145 -10.79 -15.77 6.43
CA GLY A 145 -10.06 -15.39 7.64
C GLY A 145 -9.13 -16.50 8.09
N GLU A 146 -8.03 -16.12 8.74
CA GLU A 146 -6.86 -16.96 9.07
C GLU A 146 -6.22 -17.65 7.85
N ILE A 147 -5.01 -17.18 7.49
CA ILE A 147 -4.19 -17.83 6.46
C ILE A 147 -3.76 -19.20 7.01
N PRO A 148 -4.06 -20.33 6.34
CA PRO A 148 -3.54 -21.62 6.75
C PRO A 148 -2.00 -21.56 6.75
N LYS A 149 -1.38 -21.67 7.92
CA LYS A 149 0.07 -21.93 7.98
C LYS A 149 0.29 -23.28 7.31
N LYS A 150 1.07 -23.32 6.25
CA LYS A 150 1.51 -24.56 5.60
C LYS A 150 2.20 -25.41 6.69
N LYS A 151 1.60 -26.54 7.08
CA LYS A 151 2.28 -27.53 7.94
C LYS A 151 3.43 -28.10 7.11
N GLY A 152 4.65 -27.91 7.61
CA GLY A 152 5.84 -28.62 7.15
C GLY A 152 5.83 -30.06 7.64
#